data_AF-A0A352A3A2-F1
#
_entry.id   AF-A0A352A3A2-F1
#
_cell.length_a   1.000
_cell.length_b   1.000
_cell.length_c   1.000
_cell.angle_alpha   90.00
_cell.angle_beta   90.00
_cell.angle_gamma   90.00
#
_symmetry.space_group_name_H-M   'P 1'
#
loop_
_entity.id
_entity.type
_entity.pdbx_description
1 polymer ?
#
loop_
_entity_poly.entity_id
_entity_poly.type
_entity_poly.pdbx_seq_one_letter_code
_entity_poly.pdbx_strand_id
1 'polypeptide(L)'
;TFDAPTSIGDNSTIVGRVPVSTFIEYPSVLASFTKGKGLISFNLDGYDICHNPEEVIEKIGYDSKSDKEHTSHSIYVSHGKTFSVE
;
A
#
# COMPACT_ATOMS: atom_id res chain seq x y z
N THR A 1 -11.57 -0.39 0.58
CA THR A 1 -12.98 -0.55 1.04
C THR A 1 -13.87 -0.77 -0.16
N PHE A 2 -14.90 -1.60 -0.05
CA PHE A 2 -15.84 -1.88 -1.15
C PHE A 2 -17.24 -1.40 -0.78
N ASP A 3 -17.93 -0.85 -1.77
CA ASP A 3 -19.35 -0.56 -1.66
C ASP A 3 -20.17 -1.83 -1.90
N ALA A 4 -21.44 -1.80 -1.49
CA ALA A 4 -22.36 -2.87 -1.76
C ALA A 4 -22.49 -3.09 -3.29
N PRO A 5 -22.46 -4.34 -3.77
CA PRO A 5 -22.60 -4.63 -5.19
C PRO A 5 -23.97 -4.17 -5.68
N THR A 6 -24.00 -3.50 -6.82
CA THR A 6 -25.25 -3.13 -7.49
C THR A 6 -25.53 -4.11 -8.61
N SER A 7 -26.62 -4.87 -8.51
CA SER A 7 -27.05 -5.81 -9.56
C SER A 7 -28.09 -5.15 -10.46
N ILE A 8 -27.83 -5.17 -11.78
CA ILE A 8 -28.73 -4.67 -12.82
C ILE A 8 -28.94 -5.80 -13.83
N GLY A 9 -30.11 -6.42 -13.81
CA GLY A 9 -30.41 -7.60 -14.63
C GLY A 9 -29.46 -8.75 -14.32
N ASP A 10 -28.80 -9.29 -15.34
CA ASP A 10 -27.80 -10.36 -15.22
C ASP A 10 -26.39 -9.87 -14.85
N ASN A 11 -26.17 -8.56 -14.77
CA ASN A 11 -24.86 -7.97 -14.49
C ASN A 11 -24.79 -7.46 -13.05
N SER A 12 -23.63 -7.62 -12.42
CA SER A 12 -23.34 -7.04 -11.10
C SER A 12 -22.11 -6.15 -11.17
N THR A 13 -22.25 -4.92 -10.69
CA THR A 13 -21.20 -3.91 -10.65
C THR A 13 -20.68 -3.77 -9.22
N ILE A 14 -19.36 -3.84 -9.06
CA ILE A 14 -18.67 -3.67 -7.78
C ILE A 14 -17.77 -2.44 -7.92
N VAL A 15 -17.87 -1.53 -6.95
CA VAL A 15 -17.04 -0.32 -6.88
C VAL A 15 -16.33 -0.32 -5.53
N GLY A 16 -15.05 0.05 -5.54
CA GLY A 16 -14.26 0.11 -4.32
C GLY A 16 -12.83 0.56 -4.55
N ARG A 17 -12.14 0.81 -3.43
CA ARG A 17 -10.72 1.14 -3.37
C ARG A 17 -9.91 -0.11 -3.06
N VAL A 18 -8.86 -0.34 -3.85
CA VAL A 18 -7.99 -1.51 -3.74
C VAL A 18 -6.50 -1.10 -3.76
N PRO A 19 -5.62 -1.83 -3.07
CA PRO A 19 -4.19 -1.56 -3.12
C PRO A 19 -3.60 -2.03 -4.46
N VAL A 20 -2.83 -1.15 -5.10
CA VAL A 20 -2.19 -1.41 -6.40
C VAL A 20 -1.30 -2.65 -6.36
N SER A 21 -0.61 -2.88 -5.24
CA SER A 21 0.34 -3.99 -5.08
C SER A 21 -0.28 -5.38 -5.26
N THR A 22 -1.59 -5.54 -5.04
CA THR A 22 -2.27 -6.84 -5.19
C THR A 22 -3.14 -6.91 -6.45
N PHE A 23 -3.66 -5.77 -6.93
CA PHE A 23 -4.63 -5.74 -8.04
C PHE A 23 -4.02 -5.47 -9.42
N ILE A 24 -2.71 -5.20 -9.52
CA ILE A 24 -2.06 -4.88 -10.80
C ILE A 24 -2.19 -6.00 -11.85
N GLU A 25 -2.18 -7.27 -11.43
CA GLU A 25 -2.33 -8.43 -12.33
C GLU A 25 -3.77 -8.99 -12.37
N TYR A 26 -4.66 -8.47 -11.52
CA TYR A 26 -6.01 -8.98 -11.37
C TYR A 26 -6.88 -8.89 -12.64
N PRO A 27 -6.74 -7.90 -13.54
CA PRO A 27 -7.50 -7.87 -14.80
C PRO A 27 -7.34 -9.14 -15.64
N SER A 28 -6.13 -9.69 -15.71
CA SER A 28 -5.86 -10.93 -16.43
C SER A 28 -6.55 -12.13 -15.76
N VAL A 29 -6.47 -12.20 -14.43
CA VAL A 29 -7.14 -13.25 -13.63
C VAL A 29 -8.66 -13.21 -13.83
N LEU A 30 -9.25 -12.01 -13.78
CA LEU A 30 -10.68 -11.81 -13.97
C LEU A 30 -11.11 -12.19 -15.39
N ALA A 31 -10.33 -11.82 -16.41
CA ALA A 31 -10.60 -12.20 -17.79
C ALA A 31 -10.60 -13.73 -17.97
N SER A 32 -9.63 -14.43 -17.38
CA SER A 32 -9.57 -15.90 -17.39
C SER A 32 -10.78 -16.52 -16.68
N PHE A 33 -11.14 -16.01 -15.49
CA PHE A 33 -12.25 -16.53 -14.69
C PHE A 33 -13.61 -16.33 -15.37
N THR A 34 -13.83 -15.16 -15.96
CA THR A 34 -15.11 -14.78 -16.58
C THR A 34 -15.22 -15.15 -18.06
N LYS A 35 -14.19 -15.83 -18.61
CA LYS A 35 -14.07 -16.13 -20.06
C LYS A 35 -14.21 -14.87 -20.92
N GLY A 36 -13.62 -13.76 -20.47
CA GLY A 36 -13.61 -12.47 -21.17
C GLY A 36 -14.91 -11.66 -21.08
N LYS A 37 -15.89 -12.10 -20.27
CA LYS A 37 -17.15 -11.34 -20.09
C LYS A 37 -17.04 -10.25 -19.02
N GLY A 38 -16.12 -10.38 -18.08
CA GLY A 38 -15.90 -9.42 -17.01
C GLY A 38 -15.12 -8.21 -17.51
N LEU A 39 -15.55 -7.01 -17.10
CA LEU A 39 -14.83 -5.76 -17.33
C LEU A 39 -14.34 -5.23 -15.98
N ILE A 40 -13.11 -4.73 -15.95
CA ILE A 40 -12.53 -4.04 -14.79
C ILE A 40 -11.77 -2.81 -15.25
N SER A 41 -11.86 -1.73 -14.48
CA SER A 41 -11.16 -0.48 -14.73
C SER A 41 -10.70 0.10 -13.40
N PHE A 42 -9.52 0.71 -13.40
CA PHE A 42 -8.93 1.32 -12.23
C PHE A 42 -8.59 2.78 -12.52
N ASN A 43 -8.78 3.63 -11.52
CA ASN A 43 -8.30 5.01 -11.52
C ASN A 43 -7.36 5.19 -10.32
N LEU A 44 -6.32 6.01 -10.48
CA LEU A 44 -5.39 6.32 -9.39
C LEU A 44 -6.11 7.13 -8.31
N ASP A 45 -5.96 6.70 -7.06
CA ASP A 45 -6.72 7.23 -5.92
C ASP A 45 -5.83 7.50 -4.69
N GLY A 46 -4.68 8.13 -4.97
CA GLY A 46 -3.72 8.61 -3.97
C GLY A 46 -2.96 7.51 -3.22
N TYR A 47 -2.35 7.90 -2.10
CA TYR A 47 -1.68 7.02 -1.15
C TYR A 47 -2.59 6.77 0.05
N ASP A 48 -2.51 5.57 0.61
CA ASP A 48 -3.26 5.16 1.79
C ASP A 48 -2.40 4.28 2.70
N ILE A 49 -2.91 3.96 3.88
CA ILE A 49 -2.26 3.07 4.85
C ILE A 49 -2.00 1.72 4.18
N CYS A 50 -0.75 1.26 4.29
CA CYS A 50 -0.36 -0.04 3.76
C CYS A 50 -1.19 -1.15 4.42
N HIS A 51 -1.74 -2.05 3.60
CA HIS A 51 -2.55 -3.16 4.10
C HIS A 51 -1.69 -4.29 4.72
N ASN A 52 -0.42 -4.40 4.33
CA ASN A 52 0.53 -5.41 4.80
C ASN A 52 1.87 -4.77 5.25
N PRO A 53 1.85 -3.84 6.23
CA PRO A 53 3.03 -3.08 6.59
C PRO A 53 4.17 -3.96 7.11
N GLU A 54 3.87 -4.98 7.93
CA GLU A 54 4.88 -5.88 8.50
C GLU A 54 5.68 -6.62 7.42
N GLU A 55 5.00 -7.24 6.46
CA GLU A 55 5.62 -7.96 5.35
C GLU A 55 6.48 -7.02 4.47
N VAL A 56 5.96 -5.82 4.21
CA VAL A 56 6.69 -4.82 3.41
C VAL A 56 7.93 -4.34 4.15
N ILE A 57 7.83 -4.06 5.46
CA ILE A 57 8.95 -3.64 6.30
C ILE A 57 10.02 -4.74 6.36
N GLU A 58 9.62 -5.98 6.58
CA GLU A 58 10.54 -7.12 6.62
C GLU A 58 11.25 -7.31 5.26
N LYS A 59 10.51 -7.23 4.16
CA LYS A 59 11.07 -7.35 2.80
C LYS A 59 12.02 -6.21 2.45
N ILE A 60 11.72 -4.98 2.86
CA ILE A 60 12.61 -3.83 2.66
C ILE A 60 13.87 -3.99 3.52
N GLY A 61 13.74 -4.56 4.72
CA GLY A 61 14.87 -4.88 5.59
C GLY A 61 15.65 -3.63 6.02
N TYR A 62 14.98 -2.49 6.17
CA TYR A 62 15.64 -1.23 6.48
C TYR A 62 16.24 -1.27 7.89
N ASP A 63 17.57 -1.15 7.97
CA ASP A 63 18.31 -1.04 9.22
C ASP A 63 18.60 0.43 9.54
N SER A 64 17.79 1.00 10.43
CA SER A 64 17.91 2.39 10.89
C SER A 64 19.21 2.68 11.64
N LYS A 65 19.93 1.66 12.12
CA LYS A 65 21.22 1.84 12.81
C LYS A 65 22.39 1.97 11.85
N SER A 66 22.26 1.42 10.65
CA SER A 66 23.29 1.50 9.60
C SER A 66 23.15 2.79 8.78
N ASP A 67 21.96 3.41 8.80
CA ASP A 67 21.68 4.65 8.08
C ASP A 67 22.20 5.89 8.83
N LYS A 68 23.39 6.36 8.40
CA LYS A 68 24.01 7.58 8.93
C LYS A 68 23.37 8.87 8.40
N GLU A 69 22.65 8.83 7.27
CA GLU A 69 22.00 10.00 6.70
C GLU A 69 20.65 10.27 7.39
N HIS A 70 19.96 9.21 7.83
CA HIS A 70 18.69 9.27 8.53
C HIS A 70 18.79 8.70 9.94
N THR A 71 19.70 9.28 10.73
CA THR A 71 19.91 8.86 12.11
C THR A 71 18.68 9.10 12.98
N SER A 72 18.21 8.03 13.66
CA SER A 72 17.10 8.10 14.63
C SER A 72 17.55 8.64 16.01
N HIS A 73 18.72 9.26 16.08
CA HIS A 73 19.31 9.73 17.33
C HIS A 73 18.56 10.96 17.85
N SER A 74 18.24 10.95 19.14
CA SER A 74 17.71 12.14 19.80
C SER A 74 18.87 13.09 20.08
N ILE A 75 18.77 14.34 19.66
CA ILE A 75 19.81 15.34 19.93
C ILE A 75 19.49 16.01 21.26
N TYR A 76 20.37 15.83 22.24
CA TYR A 76 20.32 16.54 23.51
C TYR A 76 21.23 17.77 23.47
N VAL A 77 20.73 18.93 23.90
CA VAL A 77 21.51 20.18 23.93
C VAL A 77 21.71 20.62 25.37
N SER A 78 22.98 20.84 25.75
CA SER A 78 23.33 21.38 27.06
C SER A 78 24.51 22.35 26.97
N HIS A 79 24.39 23.50 27.64
CA HIS A 79 25.42 24.55 27.68
C HIS A 79 25.98 24.97 26.31
N GLY A 80 25.13 24.98 25.28
CA GLY A 80 25.51 25.37 23.91
C GLY A 80 26.24 24.29 23.11
N LYS A 81 26.32 23.05 23.61
CA LYS A 81 26.85 21.90 22.88
C LYS A 81 25.75 20.86 22.63
N THR A 82 25.76 20.26 21.45
CA THR A 82 24.87 19.17 21.02
C THR A 82 25.53 17.83 21.28
N PHE A 83 24.76 16.88 21.81
CA PHE A 83 25.16 15.50 22.03
C PHE A 83 24.12 14.60 21.36
N SER A 84 24.57 13.68 20.50
CA SER A 84 23.70 12.63 19.99
C SER A 84 23.47 11.60 21.09
N VAL A 85 22.20 11.34 21.39
CA VAL A 85 21.76 10.32 22.34
C VAL A 85 21.11 9.19 21.53
N GLU A 86 21.65 7.98 21.71
CA GLU A 86 21.12 6.71 21.20
C GLU A 86 20.12 6.09 22.17
#